data_AF-A0A061HW28-F1
#
_entry.id   AF-A0A061HW28-F1
#
_cell.length_a   1.000
_cell.length_b   1.000
_cell.length_c   1.000
_cell.angle_alpha   90.00
_cell.angle_beta   90.00
_cell.angle_gamma   90.00
#
_symmetry.space_group_name_H-M   'P 1'
#
loop_
_entity.id
_entity.type
_entity.pdbx_description
1 polymer ?
#
loop_
_entity_poly.entity_id
_entity_poly.type
_entity_poly.pdbx_seq_one_letter_code
_entity_poly.pdbx_strand_id
1 'polypeptide(L)' 'MHLLVGRYLEAGAAGLRWRAAQLIGTCSQNVAAIQEQVLGLGALRKLLRLLDRDSCDTVRVKALFAIS' A
#
# COMPACT_ATOMS: atom_id res chain seq x y z
N MET A 1 -10.87 0.36 1.98
CA MET A 1 -9.45 0.39 2.42
C MET A 1 -9.08 -0.70 3.44
N HIS A 2 -9.93 -1.04 4.41
CA HIS A 2 -9.64 -2.11 5.41
C HIS A 2 -9.10 -3.42 4.83
N LEU A 3 -9.70 -3.94 3.76
CA LEU A 3 -9.28 -5.21 3.16
C LEU A 3 -7.87 -5.14 2.54
N LEU A 4 -7.53 -4.01 1.91
CA LEU A 4 -6.21 -3.81 1.30
C LEU A 4 -5.14 -3.74 2.39
N VAL A 5 -5.36 -2.88 3.39
CA VAL A 5 -4.40 -2.62 4.47
C VAL A 5 -4.29 -3.80 5.43
N GLY A 6 -5.42 -4.44 5.75
CA GLY A 6 -5.50 -5.51 6.75
C GLY A 6 -5.18 -6.91 6.23
N ARG A 7 -5.23 -7.15 4.90
CA ARG A 7 -4.94 -8.47 4.32
C ARG A 7 -3.99 -8.41 3.13
N TYR A 8 -4.30 -7.60 2.11
CA TYR A 8 -3.61 -7.74 0.82
C TYR A 8 -2.20 -7.14 0.75
N LEU A 9 -1.86 -6.15 1.60
CA LEU A 9 -0.48 -5.65 1.70
C LEU A 9 0.49 -6.70 2.26
N GLU A 10 0.01 -7.71 2.97
CA GLU A 10 0.83 -8.78 3.55
C GLU A 10 0.54 -10.15 2.92
N ALA A 11 -0.15 -10.17 1.77
CA ALA A 11 -0.45 -11.41 1.06
C ALA A 11 0.84 -12.12 0.61
N GLY A 12 0.87 -13.45 0.63
CA GLY A 12 2.03 -14.23 0.19
C GLY A 12 2.40 -14.00 -1.28
N ALA A 13 1.41 -13.81 -2.14
CA ALA A 13 1.64 -13.53 -3.55
C ALA A 13 2.01 -12.06 -3.79
N ALA A 14 3.20 -11.80 -4.35
CA ALA A 14 3.66 -10.45 -4.70
C ALA A 14 2.66 -9.72 -5.61
N GLY A 15 2.02 -10.48 -6.52
CA GLY A 15 0.97 -9.99 -7.41
C GLY A 15 -0.22 -9.31 -6.70
N LEU A 16 -0.57 -9.77 -5.50
CA LEU A 16 -1.64 -9.17 -4.70
C LEU A 16 -1.12 -7.95 -3.94
N ARG A 17 0.09 -8.02 -3.39
CA ARG A 17 0.70 -6.92 -2.63
C ARG A 17 0.87 -5.66 -3.48
N TRP A 18 1.48 -5.77 -4.67
CA TRP A 18 1.71 -4.58 -5.50
C TRP A 18 0.42 -4.00 -6.07
N ARG A 19 -0.56 -4.85 -6.42
CA ARG A 19 -1.89 -4.38 -6.87
C ARG A 19 -2.65 -3.69 -5.75
N ALA A 20 -2.57 -4.21 -4.52
CA ALA A 20 -3.15 -3.56 -3.35
C ALA A 20 -2.50 -2.21 -3.05
N ALA A 21 -1.16 -2.12 -3.09
CA ALA A 21 -0.44 -0.85 -2.94
C ALA A 21 -0.83 0.15 -4.05
N GLN A 22 -0.89 -0.30 -5.30
CA GLN A 22 -1.33 0.56 -6.41
C GLN A 22 -2.77 1.06 -6.22
N LEU A 23 -3.70 0.20 -5.77
CA LEU A 23 -5.08 0.60 -5.56
C LEU A 23 -5.20 1.61 -4.41
N ILE A 24 -4.43 1.43 -3.33
CA ILE A 24 -4.32 2.42 -2.25
C ILE A 24 -3.89 3.77 -2.82
N GLY A 25 -2.74 3.83 -3.50
CA GLY A 25 -2.22 5.07 -4.07
C GLY A 25 -3.19 5.74 -5.06
N THR A 26 -3.82 4.95 -5.94
CA THR A 26 -4.78 5.46 -6.92
C THR A 26 -6.01 6.09 -6.24
N CYS A 27 -6.54 5.46 -5.19
CA CYS A 27 -7.71 5.98 -4.48
C CYS A 27 -7.39 7.17 -3.56
N SER A 28 -6.17 7.24 -3.01
CA SER A 28 -5.77 8.32 -2.09
C SER A 28 -5.17 9.52 -2.81
N GLN A 29 -4.77 9.39 -4.07
CA GLN A 29 -4.16 10.47 -4.83
C GLN A 29 -5.13 11.65 -4.94
N ASN A 30 -4.73 12.80 -4.40
CA ASN A 30 -5.51 14.05 -4.40
C ASN A 30 -6.87 13.96 -3.66
N VAL A 31 -7.06 12.99 -2.75
CA VAL A 31 -8.29 12.86 -1.95
C VAL A 31 -7.96 12.80 -0.46
N ALA A 32 -7.94 13.96 0.22
CA ALA A 32 -7.52 14.11 1.62
C ALA A 32 -8.27 13.16 2.59
N ALA A 33 -9.59 13.04 2.47
CA ALA A 33 -10.38 12.15 3.31
C ALA A 33 -9.95 10.66 3.20
N ILE A 34 -9.52 10.23 2.01
CA ILE A 34 -9.03 8.86 1.81
C ILE A 34 -7.61 8.71 2.33
N GLN A 35 -6.77 9.74 2.20
CA GLN A 35 -5.42 9.76 2.80
C GLN A 35 -5.49 9.60 4.31
N GLU A 36 -6.34 10.40 4.98
CA GLU A 36 -6.59 10.30 6.42
C GLU A 36 -7.10 8.91 6.82
N GLN A 37 -8.05 8.36 6.06
CA GLN A 37 -8.56 7.00 6.32
C GLN A 37 -7.45 5.94 6.19
N VAL A 38 -6.64 5.99 5.13
CA VAL A 38 -5.55 5.04 4.90
C VAL A 38 -4.47 5.14 5.99
N LEU A 39 -4.14 6.36 6.43
CA LEU A 39 -3.23 6.61 7.54
C LEU A 39 -3.79 6.07 8.87
N GLY A 40 -5.08 6.32 9.14
CA GLY A 40 -5.77 5.82 10.34
C GLY A 40 -5.83 4.29 10.42
N LEU A 41 -5.75 3.59 9.28
CA LEU A 41 -5.64 2.13 9.22
C LEU A 41 -4.21 1.59 9.40
N GLY A 42 -3.22 2.46 9.60
CA GLY A 42 -1.82 2.08 9.78
C GLY A 42 -1.11 1.63 8.51
N ALA A 43 -1.61 2.05 7.33
CA ALA A 43 -1.03 1.64 6.05
C ALA A 43 0.42 2.08 5.88
N LEU A 44 0.79 3.27 6.37
CA LEU A 44 2.13 3.84 6.19
C LEU A 44 3.23 2.90 6.70
N ARG A 45 3.06 2.30 7.88
CA ARG A 45 4.03 1.34 8.44
C ARG A 45 4.19 0.10 7.54
N LYS A 46 3.09 -0.40 6.97
CA LYS A 46 3.10 -1.58 6.09
C LYS A 46 3.74 -1.24 4.74
N LEU A 47 3.40 -0.10 4.15
CA LEU A 47 3.97 0.37 2.89
C LEU A 47 5.48 0.63 3.00
N LEU A 48 5.95 1.27 4.08
CA LEU A 48 7.37 1.45 4.33
C LEU A 48 8.11 0.11 4.48
N ARG A 49 7.50 -0.88 5.15
CA ARG A 49 8.07 -2.24 5.25
C ARG A 49 8.18 -2.91 3.89
N LEU A 50 7.18 -2.76 3.03
CA LEU A 50 7.22 -3.29 1.66
C LEU A 50 8.30 -2.60 0.83
N LEU A 51 8.42 -1.27 0.92
CA LEU A 51 9.46 -0.50 0.23
C LEU A 51 10.88 -0.92 0.64
N ASP A 52 11.08 -1.16 1.93
CA ASP A 52 12.38 -1.53 2.51
C ASP A 52 12.76 -3.00 2.25
N ARG A 53 11.81 -3.94 2.40
CA ARG A 53 12.12 -5.37 2.57
C ARG A 53 11.53 -6.33 1.55
N ASP A 54 10.58 -5.90 0.70
CA ASP A 54 9.97 -6.83 -0.25
C ASP A 54 10.97 -7.27 -1.33
N SER A 55 10.98 -8.56 -1.67
CA SER A 55 11.88 -9.11 -2.69
C SER A 55 11.44 -8.77 -4.11
N CYS A 56 10.20 -8.33 -4.32
CA CYS A 56 9.68 -7.96 -5.63
C CYS A 56 9.78 -6.44 -5.84
N ASP A 57 10.60 -6.00 -6.80
CA ASP A 57 10.76 -4.58 -7.10
C ASP A 57 9.46 -3.88 -7.49
N THR A 58 8.55 -4.57 -8.17
CA THR A 58 7.22 -4.01 -8.48
C THR A 58 6.43 -3.70 -7.21
N VAL A 59 6.54 -4.52 -6.16
CA VAL A 59 5.93 -4.22 -4.86
C VAL A 59 6.54 -2.97 -4.26
N ARG A 60 7.87 -2.85 -4.28
CA ARG A 60 8.59 -1.68 -3.75
C ARG A 60 8.20 -0.39 -4.46
N VAL A 61 8.19 -0.40 -5.80
CA VAL A 61 7.78 0.75 -6.63
C VAL A 61 6.33 1.15 -6.36
N LYS A 62 5.40 0.19 -6.25
CA LYS A 62 4.00 0.50 -5.96
C LYS A 62 3.76 0.92 -4.51
N ALA A 63 4.58 0.45 -3.57
CA ALA A 63 4.57 0.96 -2.21
C ALA A 63 5.04 2.41 -2.15
N LEU A 64 6.13 2.76 -2.86
CA LEU A 64 6.60 4.14 -2.97
C LEU A 64 5.54 5.05 -3.60
N PHE A 65 4.90 4.60 -4.69
CA PHE A 65 3.80 5.33 -5.32
C PHE A 65 2.64 5.63 -4.34
N ALA A 66 2.30 4.69 -3.46
CA ALA A 66 1.23 4.89 -2.49
C ALA A 66 1.63 5.75 -1.27
N ILE A 67 2.93 5.97 -1.06
CA ILE A 67 3.48 6.85 -0.02
C ILE A 67 3.58 8.30 -0.51
N SER A 68 3.88 8.48 -1.80
CA SER A 68 3.98 9.79 -2.46
C SER A 68 2.61 10.46 -2.64
#